data_AF-A0A3C1F4F8-F1
#
_entry.id   AF-A0A3C1F4F8-F1
#
_cell.length_a   1.000
_cell.length_b   1.000
_cell.length_c   1.000
_cell.angle_alpha   90.00
_cell.angle_beta   90.00
_cell.angle_gamma   90.00
#
_symmetry.space_group_name_H-M   'P 1'
#
loop_
_entity.id
_entity.type
_entity.pdbx_description
1 polymer ?
#
loop_
_entity_poly.entity_id
_entity_poly.type
_entity_poly.pdbx_seq_one_letter_code
_entity_poly.pdbx_strand_id
1 'polypeptide(L)' 'MPDSLEGRRKRGKVKKVMKEYSAGMLHSGSKRGPMVTDRKQAVAIAMSEAGMSKKKRGKHRGRR' A
#
# COMPACT_ATOMS: atom_id res chain seq x y z
N MET A 1 15.70 -14.45 -19.55
CA MET A 1 15.84 -13.82 -18.22
C MET A 1 14.95 -12.57 -18.16
N PRO A 2 13.66 -12.67 -17.76
CA PRO A 2 12.76 -11.52 -17.64
C PRO A 2 12.94 -10.87 -16.27
N ASP A 3 14.02 -10.11 -16.12
CA ASP A 3 14.32 -9.32 -14.92
C ASP A 3 14.04 -7.82 -15.19
N SER A 4 13.74 -7.06 -14.15
CA SER A 4 14.06 -5.62 -14.03
C SER A 4 13.07 -4.48 -14.36
N LEU A 5 11.82 -4.71 -14.80
CA LEU A 5 10.82 -3.62 -14.93
C LEU A 5 9.78 -3.57 -13.81
N GLU A 6 9.32 -4.71 -13.30
CA GLU A 6 8.28 -4.73 -12.26
C GLU A 6 8.77 -4.21 -10.90
N GLY A 7 10.03 -4.48 -10.53
CA GLY A 7 10.59 -4.07 -9.24
C GLY A 7 10.69 -2.55 -9.05
N ARG A 8 10.97 -1.79 -10.12
CA ARG A 8 11.06 -0.32 -10.09
C ARG A 8 9.71 0.34 -9.87
N ARG A 9 8.65 -0.16 -10.52
CA ARG A 9 7.29 0.38 -10.40
C ARG A 9 6.72 0.23 -8.99
N LYS A 10 7.04 -0.87 -8.30
CA LYS A 10 6.59 -1.13 -6.93
C LYS A 10 7.21 -0.15 -5.93
N ARG A 11 8.51 0.15 -6.06
CA ARG A 11 9.21 1.14 -5.20
C ARG A 11 8.70 2.57 -5.42
N GLY A 12 8.36 2.93 -6.65
CA GLY A 12 7.83 4.26 -6.98
C GLY A 12 6.50 4.56 -6.29
N LYS A 13 5.60 3.58 -6.19
CA LYS A 13 4.31 3.74 -5.52
C LYS A 13 4.45 3.95 -4.01
N VAL A 14 5.35 3.19 -3.36
CA VAL A 14 5.63 3.39 -1.93
C VAL A 14 6.14 4.80 -1.66
N LYS A 15 7.07 5.29 -2.49
CA LYS A 15 7.62 6.65 -2.36
C LYS A 15 6.54 7.72 -2.54
N LYS A 16 5.60 7.52 -3.45
CA LYS A 16 4.47 8.45 -3.68
C LYS A 16 3.59 8.57 -2.44
N VAL A 17 3.11 7.44 -1.92
CA VAL A 17 2.26 7.39 -0.71
C VAL A 17 2.96 7.99 0.50
N MET A 18 4.25 7.68 0.69
CA MET A 18 5.04 8.25 1.79
C MET A 18 5.22 9.76 1.67
N LYS A 19 5.36 10.29 0.45
CA LYS A 19 5.44 11.73 0.22
C LYS A 19 4.11 12.43 0.54
N GLU A 20 2.98 11.83 0.17
CA GLU A 20 1.64 12.34 0.49
C GLU A 20 1.32 12.26 1.99
N TYR A 21 1.80 11.22 2.69
CA TYR A 21 1.73 11.11 4.14
C TYR A 21 2.55 12.19 4.84
N SER A 22 3.81 12.40 4.43
CA SER A 22 4.64 13.48 4.97
C SER A 22 4.06 14.87 4.68
N ALA A 23 3.26 15.02 3.63
CA ALA A 23 2.53 16.25 3.31
C ALA A 23 1.20 16.40 4.08
N GLY A 24 0.78 15.39 4.86
CA GLY A 24 -0.48 15.41 5.61
C GLY A 24 -1.73 15.27 4.74
N MET A 25 -1.61 14.79 3.50
CA MET A 25 -2.72 14.68 2.54
C MET A 25 -3.23 13.24 2.35
N LEU A 26 -2.59 12.26 3.02
CA LEU A 26 -2.95 10.86 2.87
C LEU A 26 -4.22 10.52 3.65
N HIS A 27 -5.22 9.96 2.96
CA HIS A 27 -6.49 9.56 3.55
C HIS A 27 -6.52 8.04 3.82
N SER A 28 -7.14 7.64 4.94
CA SER A 28 -7.32 6.23 5.28
C SER A 28 -8.40 5.60 4.40
N GLY A 29 -7.99 5.07 3.25
CA GLY A 29 -8.78 4.15 2.42
C GLY A 29 -10.03 4.74 1.75
N SER A 30 -10.37 6.02 1.97
CA SER A 30 -11.53 6.66 1.36
C SER A 30 -11.36 8.17 1.24
N LYS A 31 -11.98 8.79 0.22
CA LYS A 31 -11.91 10.25 -0.04
C LYS A 31 -12.57 11.13 1.03
N ARG A 32 -13.41 10.54 1.89
CA ARG A 32 -14.07 11.21 3.03
C ARG A 32 -13.58 10.67 4.37
N GLY A 33 -12.61 9.76 4.36
CA GLY A 33 -12.09 9.12 5.55
C GLY A 33 -11.14 10.04 6.33
N PRO A 34 -10.85 9.69 7.59
CA PRO A 34 -9.87 10.42 8.37
C PRO A 34 -8.50 10.40 7.69
N MET A 35 -7.72 11.46 7.91
CA MET A 35 -6.31 11.48 7.52
C MET A 35 -5.54 10.40 8.27
N VAL A 36 -4.56 9.82 7.58
CA VAL A 36 -3.66 8.85 8.18
C VAL A 36 -2.72 9.61 9.11
N THR A 37 -2.90 9.43 10.41
CA THR A 37 -2.03 9.97 11.46
C THR A 37 -0.87 9.04 11.78
N ASP A 38 -1.05 7.75 11.50
CA ASP A 38 -0.11 6.70 11.88
C ASP A 38 0.80 6.30 10.71
N ARG A 39 2.11 6.42 10.93
CA ARG A 39 3.13 6.05 9.95
C ARG A 39 3.04 4.57 9.56
N LYS A 40 2.70 3.70 10.52
CA LYS A 40 2.49 2.26 10.27
C LYS A 40 1.36 2.00 9.27
N GLN A 41 0.28 2.77 9.36
CA GLN A 41 -0.86 2.66 8.45
C GLN A 41 -0.50 3.20 7.06
N ALA A 42 0.26 4.29 6.97
CA ALA A 42 0.78 4.79 5.70
C ALA A 42 1.69 3.76 5.00
N VAL A 43 2.54 3.04 5.76
CA VAL A 43 3.35 1.92 5.24
C VAL A 43 2.45 0.81 4.71
N ALA A 44 1.39 0.44 5.43
CA ALA A 44 0.46 -0.60 4.99
C ALA A 44 -0.23 -0.24 3.67
N ILE A 45 -0.72 0.99 3.53
CA ILE A 45 -1.34 1.49 2.29
C ILE A 45 -0.32 1.48 1.15
N ALA A 46 0.89 2.00 1.39
CA ALA A 46 1.97 2.02 0.42
C ALA A 46 2.33 0.61 -0.08
N MET A 47 2.40 -0.37 0.82
CA MET A 47 2.66 -1.77 0.47
C MET A 47 1.50 -2.42 -0.27
N SER A 48 0.24 -2.08 0.06
CA SER A 48 -0.93 -2.53 -0.67
C SER A 48 -1.02 -1.95 -2.08
N GLU A 49 -0.72 -0.67 -2.26
CA GLU A 49 -0.75 0.01 -3.56
C GLU A 49 0.39 -0.45 -4.48
N ALA A 50 1.55 -0.76 -3.88
CA ALA A 50 2.67 -1.43 -4.54
C ALA A 50 2.38 -2.90 -4.90
N GLY A 51 1.22 -3.45 -4.52
CA GLY A 51 0.86 -4.84 -4.77
C GLY A 51 1.72 -5.84 -3.99
N MET A 52 2.47 -5.38 -2.99
CA MET A 52 3.27 -6.23 -2.10
C MET A 52 2.41 -6.93 -1.04
N SER A 53 1.21 -6.42 -0.74
CA SER A 53 0.27 -7.07 0.18
C SER A 53 -0.49 -8.25 -0.43
N LYS A 54 -0.37 -8.50 -1.74
CA LYS A 54 -1.01 -9.65 -2.41
C LYS A 54 -0.24 -10.95 -2.12
N LYS A 55 -0.20 -11.38 -0.86
CA LYS A 55 -0.21 -12.84 -0.62
C LYS A 55 -1.54 -13.32 -1.19
N LYS A 56 -1.50 -14.21 -2.19
CA LYS A 56 -2.69 -14.94 -2.65
C LYS A 56 -3.39 -15.45 -1.40
N ARG A 57 -4.53 -14.85 -1.02
CA ARG A 57 -5.48 -15.45 -0.09
C ARG A 57 -6.10 -16.63 -0.82
N GLY A 58 -5.30 -17.68 -1.02
CA GLY A 58 -5.84 -19.00 -1.24
C GLY A 58 -6.67 -19.32 0.00
N LYS A 59 -7.98 -19.34 -0.17
CA LYS A 59 -8.83 -20.31 0.52
C LYS A 59 -8.67 -20.33 2.06
N HIS A 60 -9.09 -19.26 2.72
CA HIS A 60 -9.91 -19.44 3.94
C HIS A 60 -11.35 -19.45 3.40
N ARG A 61 -11.83 -20.51 2.74
CA ARG A 61 -12.35 -21.74 3.38
C ARG A 61 -12.89 -21.38 4.75
N GLY A 62 -14.22 -21.34 4.85
CA GLY A 62 -14.94 -21.05 6.07
C GLY A 62 -14.27 -21.74 7.26
N ARG A 63 -13.93 -20.93 8.26
CA ARG A 63 -13.67 -21.42 9.61
C ARG A 63 -14.54 -20.56 10.51
N ARG A 64 -15.77 -21.10 10.66
CA ARG A 64 -16.76 -20.86 11.71
C ARG A 64 -17.41 -19.49 11.73
#